data_AF-A0A2V8WUY6-F1
#
_entry.id   AF-A0A2V8WUY6-F1
#
_cell.length_a   1.000
_cell.length_b   1.000
_cell.length_c   1.000
_cell.angle_alpha   90.00
_cell.angle_beta   90.00
_cell.angle_gamma   90.00
#
_symmetry.space_group_name_H-M   'P 1'
#
loop_
_entity.id
_entity.type
_entity.pdbx_description
1 polymer ?
#
loop_
_entity_poly.entity_id
_entity_poly.type
_entity_poly.pdbx_seq_one_letter_code
_entity_poly.pdbx_strand_id
1 'polypeptide(L)'
;MSGVVLVVGTATAPHAKAWDTLPPCDFLTGGGWIVHHGAKANFGVGGGCKHGSPTWGHLEYIDHGTGLNVHWTSITGYYFWDDGSNGTDPKTRQPTGTRKICGTARTNQFGDVNFAVRARDAGEPGVNDQFDIILTDSSGAVVYNTASECTWHYLGSYAPCSVPGNGGGGNIQLHKPNPSTSGSFGGSCPAFPGF
;
A
#
# COMPACT_ATOMS: atom_id res chain seq x y z
N MET A 1 -13.94 25.94 67.05
CA MET A 1 -12.84 26.02 66.06
C MET A 1 -13.20 25.08 64.93
N SER A 2 -13.55 25.61 63.75
CA SER A 2 -13.97 24.83 62.59
C SER A 2 -12.79 24.07 61.98
N GLY A 3 -12.93 22.76 61.80
CA GLY A 3 -12.02 21.94 61.01
C GLY A 3 -12.34 22.09 59.53
N VAL A 4 -11.34 22.44 58.72
CA VAL A 4 -11.42 22.46 57.26
C VAL A 4 -10.95 21.09 56.76
N VAL A 5 -11.83 20.35 56.07
CA VAL A 5 -11.49 19.10 55.39
C VAL A 5 -11.04 19.45 53.97
N LEU A 6 -9.76 19.20 53.67
CA LEU A 6 -9.21 19.34 52.32
C LEU A 6 -9.52 18.06 51.52
N VAL A 7 -10.49 18.14 50.61
CA VAL A 7 -10.76 17.06 49.65
C VAL A 7 -9.82 17.25 48.46
N VAL A 8 -8.75 16.46 48.40
CA VAL A 8 -7.88 16.38 47.23
C VAL A 8 -8.54 15.45 46.22
N GLY A 9 -9.33 16.02 45.31
CA GLY A 9 -9.85 15.28 44.16
C GLY A 9 -8.73 15.02 43.16
N THR A 10 -8.34 13.77 42.97
CA THR A 10 -7.49 13.38 41.84
C THR A 10 -8.30 13.51 40.56
N ALA A 11 -8.15 14.62 39.87
CA ALA A 11 -8.66 14.75 38.50
C ALA A 11 -7.84 13.80 37.61
N THR A 12 -8.35 12.59 37.38
CA THR A 12 -7.90 11.79 36.24
C THR A 12 -8.35 12.56 35.01
N ALA A 13 -7.43 13.29 34.38
CA ALA A 13 -7.67 13.83 33.06
C ALA A 13 -8.12 12.66 32.16
N PRO A 14 -9.27 12.76 31.47
CA PRO A 14 -9.62 11.74 30.51
C PRO A 14 -8.47 11.65 29.50
N HIS A 15 -8.02 10.44 29.19
CA HIS A 15 -7.13 10.20 28.08
C HIS A 15 -7.77 10.85 26.84
N ALA A 16 -7.23 11.99 26.42
CA ALA A 16 -7.60 12.55 25.14
C ALA A 16 -7.27 11.48 24.10
N LYS A 17 -8.31 10.94 23.46
CA LYS A 17 -8.17 10.23 22.19
C LYS A 17 -7.58 11.27 21.23
N ALA A 18 -6.25 11.30 21.12
CA ALA A 18 -5.59 12.07 20.08
C ALA A 18 -6.28 11.71 18.78
N TRP A 19 -6.82 12.70 18.09
CA TRP A 19 -7.30 12.48 16.73
C TRP A 19 -6.12 11.90 15.96
N ASP A 20 -6.28 10.67 15.43
CA ASP A 20 -5.25 9.94 14.69
C ASP A 20 -4.78 10.83 13.54
N THR A 21 -3.72 11.60 13.79
CA THR A 21 -3.16 12.49 12.79
C THR A 21 -2.32 11.58 11.92
N LEU A 22 -2.70 11.44 10.63
CA LEU A 22 -1.94 10.65 9.68
C LEU A 22 -0.46 11.05 9.74
N PRO A 23 0.48 10.10 9.52
CA PRO A 23 1.89 10.44 9.47
C PRO A 23 2.16 11.46 8.36
N PRO A 24 3.29 12.17 8.40
CA PRO A 24 3.68 13.04 7.29
C PRO A 24 3.74 12.22 5.99
N CYS A 25 3.34 12.83 4.88
CA CYS A 25 3.25 12.08 3.63
C CYS A 25 4.63 11.63 3.12
N ASP A 26 4.63 10.45 2.53
CA ASP A 26 5.80 9.71 2.08
C ASP A 26 5.65 9.23 0.63
N PHE A 27 6.53 8.33 0.22
CA PHE A 27 6.41 7.61 -1.05
C PHE A 27 6.90 6.17 -0.89
N LEU A 28 6.32 5.29 -1.70
CA LEU A 28 6.66 3.89 -1.80
C LEU A 28 7.09 3.59 -3.23
N THR A 29 8.13 2.76 -3.36
CA THR A 29 8.60 2.23 -4.64
C THR A 29 8.85 0.75 -4.49
N GLY A 30 8.61 -0.02 -5.54
CA GLY A 30 8.99 -1.42 -5.52
C GLY A 30 8.84 -2.07 -6.88
N GLY A 31 9.28 -3.32 -6.93
CA GLY A 31 9.11 -4.16 -8.10
C GLY A 31 9.48 -5.58 -7.76
N GLY A 32 8.99 -6.51 -8.56
CA GLY A 32 9.14 -7.92 -8.27
C GLY A 32 8.13 -8.78 -8.98
N TRP A 33 7.80 -9.90 -8.35
CA TRP A 33 6.75 -10.79 -8.80
C TRP A 33 6.06 -11.47 -7.63
N ILE A 34 4.78 -11.74 -7.84
CA ILE A 34 3.95 -12.61 -7.03
C ILE A 34 3.56 -13.86 -7.84
N VAL A 35 2.96 -14.85 -7.20
CA VAL A 35 2.30 -15.96 -7.91
C VAL A 35 0.79 -15.80 -7.74
N HIS A 36 0.07 -15.73 -8.84
CA HIS A 36 -1.39 -15.66 -8.89
C HIS A 36 -1.91 -16.85 -9.70
N HIS A 37 -2.84 -17.63 -9.16
CA HIS A 37 -3.34 -18.87 -9.77
C HIS A 37 -2.25 -19.80 -10.33
N GLY A 38 -1.10 -19.88 -9.63
CA GLY A 38 0.02 -20.74 -10.00
C GLY A 38 0.96 -20.20 -11.08
N ALA A 39 0.71 -19.01 -11.62
CA ALA A 39 1.59 -18.34 -12.58
C ALA A 39 2.24 -17.08 -11.98
N LYS A 40 3.42 -16.73 -12.49
CA LYS A 40 4.09 -15.50 -12.06
C LYS A 40 3.37 -14.27 -12.62
N ALA A 41 3.20 -13.27 -11.77
CA ALA A 41 2.82 -11.94 -12.19
C ALA A 41 3.87 -10.93 -11.74
N ASN A 42 4.49 -10.26 -12.71
CA ASN A 42 5.54 -9.28 -12.52
C ASN A 42 4.95 -7.89 -12.36
N PHE A 43 5.59 -7.06 -11.54
CA PHE A 43 5.15 -5.68 -11.35
C PHE A 43 6.32 -4.73 -11.10
N GLY A 44 6.07 -3.46 -11.42
CA GLY A 44 6.84 -2.31 -10.96
C GLY A 44 5.86 -1.23 -10.52
N VAL A 45 6.06 -0.68 -9.33
CA VAL A 45 5.11 0.26 -8.72
C VAL A 45 5.82 1.41 -8.02
N GLY A 46 5.27 2.60 -8.18
CA GLY A 46 5.62 3.77 -7.39
C GLY A 46 4.37 4.57 -7.05
N GLY A 47 4.33 5.15 -5.86
CA GLY A 47 3.25 6.02 -5.42
C GLY A 47 3.73 6.95 -4.32
N GLY A 48 3.24 8.17 -4.26
CA GLY A 48 3.63 9.08 -3.19
C GLY A 48 2.99 10.45 -3.27
N CYS A 49 3.05 11.17 -2.17
CA CYS A 49 2.93 12.61 -2.23
C CYS A 49 4.23 13.19 -2.77
N LYS A 50 4.16 13.99 -3.83
CA LYS A 50 5.28 14.85 -4.24
C LYS A 50 4.81 16.25 -4.60
N HIS A 51 5.56 17.25 -4.18
CA HIS A 51 5.30 18.67 -4.47
C HIS A 51 3.86 19.09 -4.13
N GLY A 52 3.30 18.59 -3.03
CA GLY A 52 1.95 18.90 -2.57
C GLY A 52 0.84 18.02 -3.13
N SER A 53 1.13 17.08 -4.04
CA SER A 53 0.11 16.23 -4.70
C SER A 53 0.32 14.73 -4.44
N PRO A 54 -0.74 13.95 -4.11
CA PRO A 54 -0.69 12.49 -3.92
C PRO A 54 -0.74 11.69 -5.24
N THR A 55 -0.30 12.28 -6.35
CA THR A 55 -0.47 11.74 -7.71
C THR A 55 0.85 11.45 -8.41
N TRP A 56 1.95 11.34 -7.66
CA TRP A 56 3.22 10.90 -8.22
C TRP A 56 3.32 9.38 -8.22
N GLY A 57 3.85 8.80 -9.29
CA GLY A 57 4.16 7.37 -9.34
C GLY A 57 4.02 6.76 -10.72
N HIS A 58 3.91 5.44 -10.75
CA HIS A 58 3.68 4.63 -11.93
C HIS A 58 3.20 3.22 -11.53
N LEU A 59 2.70 2.47 -12.51
CA LEU A 59 2.44 1.04 -12.38
C LEU A 59 2.68 0.32 -13.72
N GLU A 60 3.46 -0.74 -13.69
CA GLU A 60 3.47 -1.79 -14.70
C GLU A 60 3.09 -3.11 -14.03
N TYR A 61 2.25 -3.91 -14.68
CA TYR A 61 1.89 -5.24 -14.21
C TYR A 61 1.68 -6.21 -15.38
N ILE A 62 2.28 -7.39 -15.29
CA ILE A 62 2.20 -8.44 -16.31
C ILE A 62 1.90 -9.76 -15.63
N ASP A 63 0.73 -10.34 -15.86
CA ASP A 63 0.38 -11.68 -15.39
C ASP A 63 0.61 -12.70 -16.51
N HIS A 64 1.57 -13.60 -16.29
CA HIS A 64 1.94 -14.61 -17.27
C HIS A 64 0.96 -15.79 -17.36
N GLY A 65 0.06 -15.96 -16.38
CA GLY A 65 -0.96 -17.01 -16.40
C GLY A 65 -2.12 -16.67 -17.32
N THR A 66 -2.54 -15.41 -17.30
CA THR A 66 -3.62 -14.90 -18.16
C THR A 66 -3.13 -14.20 -19.42
N GLY A 67 -1.85 -13.79 -19.47
CA GLY A 67 -1.31 -12.94 -20.52
C GLY A 67 -1.75 -11.47 -20.41
N LEU A 68 -2.24 -11.05 -19.25
CA LEU A 68 -2.67 -9.68 -18.98
C LEU A 68 -1.44 -8.76 -18.87
N ASN A 69 -1.50 -7.60 -19.52
CA ASN A 69 -0.56 -6.50 -19.39
C ASN A 69 -1.34 -5.26 -18.96
N VAL A 70 -0.83 -4.55 -17.96
CA VAL A 70 -1.42 -3.34 -17.40
C VAL A 70 -0.35 -2.26 -17.40
N HIS A 71 -0.59 -1.21 -18.17
CA HIS A 71 0.27 -0.03 -18.26
C HIS A 71 -0.48 1.16 -17.68
N TRP A 72 0.05 1.76 -16.62
CA TRP A 72 -0.56 2.94 -16.03
C TRP A 72 -0.66 4.09 -17.05
N THR A 73 -1.65 4.95 -16.85
CA THR A 73 -1.80 6.21 -17.56
C THR A 73 -1.74 7.39 -16.60
N SER A 74 -2.21 7.23 -15.37
CA SER A 74 -2.07 8.22 -14.31
C SER A 74 -2.12 7.59 -12.91
N ILE A 75 -1.53 8.26 -11.92
CA ILE A 75 -1.80 8.01 -10.50
C ILE A 75 -2.87 9.01 -10.06
N THR A 76 -3.93 8.51 -9.44
CA THR A 76 -5.07 9.32 -8.99
C THR A 76 -5.15 9.44 -7.47
N GLY A 77 -4.42 8.61 -6.73
CA GLY A 77 -4.38 8.73 -5.27
C GLY A 77 -3.31 7.88 -4.61
N TYR A 78 -2.96 8.30 -3.39
CA TYR A 78 -1.98 7.68 -2.53
C TYR A 78 -2.47 7.74 -1.08
N TYR A 79 -2.61 6.58 -0.44
CA TYR A 79 -3.25 6.46 0.86
C TYR A 79 -2.39 5.69 1.85
N PHE A 80 -2.34 6.22 3.06
CA PHE A 80 -1.87 5.50 4.24
C PHE A 80 -2.88 4.40 4.60
N TRP A 81 -2.38 3.19 4.85
CA TRP A 81 -3.19 2.08 5.33
C TRP A 81 -2.53 1.47 6.56
N ASP A 82 -3.15 1.68 7.72
CA ASP A 82 -2.70 1.08 8.98
C ASP A 82 -3.30 -0.31 9.13
N ASP A 83 -2.49 -1.33 8.86
CA ASP A 83 -2.81 -2.73 9.13
C ASP A 83 -2.16 -3.23 10.43
N GLY A 84 -1.67 -2.30 11.28
CA GLY A 84 -0.95 -2.62 12.51
C GLY A 84 0.49 -3.08 12.29
N SER A 85 1.01 -3.02 11.06
CA SER A 85 2.37 -3.47 10.74
C SER A 85 3.40 -2.35 10.54
N ASN A 86 2.99 -1.10 10.78
CA ASN A 86 3.87 0.06 10.66
C ASN A 86 5.04 -0.04 11.65
N GLY A 87 6.25 0.30 11.18
CA GLY A 87 7.46 0.12 11.97
C GLY A 87 8.67 0.81 11.37
N THR A 88 9.86 0.30 11.68
CA THR A 88 11.12 0.78 11.11
C THR A 88 12.02 -0.41 10.87
N ASP A 89 12.54 -0.56 9.65
CA ASP A 89 13.50 -1.60 9.34
C ASP A 89 14.79 -1.37 10.16
N PRO A 90 15.24 -2.34 10.98
CA PRO A 90 16.49 -2.22 11.70
C PRO A 90 17.72 -2.03 10.81
N LYS A 91 17.72 -2.51 9.55
CA LYS A 91 18.90 -2.47 8.69
C LYS A 91 19.07 -1.12 7.98
N THR A 92 18.04 -0.62 7.32
CA THR A 92 18.09 0.62 6.53
C THR A 92 17.54 1.81 7.29
N ARG A 93 16.88 1.57 8.42
CA ARG A 93 16.22 2.59 9.24
C ARG A 93 15.08 3.27 8.49
N GLN A 94 14.62 2.74 7.37
CA GLN A 94 13.42 3.19 6.66
C GLN A 94 12.16 2.76 7.42
N PRO A 95 11.04 3.49 7.28
CA PRO A 95 9.77 3.02 7.80
C PRO A 95 9.33 1.75 7.07
N THR A 96 8.66 0.85 7.78
CA THR A 96 7.91 -0.27 7.19
C THR A 96 6.42 0.03 7.26
N GLY A 97 5.62 -0.60 6.40
CA GLY A 97 4.16 -0.44 6.42
C GLY A 97 3.51 -0.55 5.05
N THR A 98 2.20 -0.29 5.02
CA THR A 98 1.36 -0.53 3.85
C THR A 98 0.85 0.77 3.24
N ARG A 99 0.89 0.86 1.91
CA ARG A 99 0.32 1.97 1.15
C ARG A 99 -0.61 1.46 0.07
N LYS A 100 -1.67 2.21 -0.17
CA LYS A 100 -2.56 2.01 -1.31
C LYS A 100 -2.28 3.05 -2.39
N ILE A 101 -2.09 2.57 -3.61
CA ILE A 101 -1.76 3.40 -4.78
C ILE A 101 -2.85 3.16 -5.81
N CYS A 102 -3.49 4.24 -6.24
CA CYS A 102 -4.63 4.17 -7.15
C CYS A 102 -4.36 4.97 -8.42
N GLY A 103 -4.97 4.57 -9.52
CA GLY A 103 -4.78 5.23 -10.79
C GLY A 103 -5.65 4.70 -11.90
N THR A 104 -5.35 5.14 -13.11
CA THR A 104 -5.94 4.65 -14.35
C THR A 104 -4.88 3.90 -15.16
N ALA A 105 -5.29 2.90 -15.93
CA ALA A 105 -4.39 2.09 -16.76
C ALA A 105 -5.05 1.67 -18.07
N ARG A 106 -4.20 1.28 -19.03
CA ARG A 106 -4.58 0.59 -20.25
C ARG A 106 -4.18 -0.87 -20.15
N THR A 107 -5.07 -1.75 -20.60
CA THR A 107 -4.81 -3.19 -20.63
C THR A 107 -5.02 -3.78 -22.02
N ASN A 108 -4.37 -4.91 -22.28
CA ASN A 108 -4.56 -5.66 -23.52
C ASN A 108 -5.83 -6.54 -23.52
N GLN A 109 -6.54 -6.68 -22.39
CA GLN A 109 -7.71 -7.57 -22.27
C GLN A 109 -9.01 -6.83 -21.91
N PHE A 110 -8.94 -5.78 -21.10
CA PHE A 110 -10.11 -5.08 -20.55
C PHE A 110 -10.25 -3.63 -21.02
N GLY A 111 -9.34 -3.16 -21.88
CA GLY A 111 -9.29 -1.76 -22.31
C GLY A 111 -8.81 -0.84 -21.19
N ASP A 112 -9.40 0.35 -21.12
CA ASP A 112 -9.14 1.34 -20.07
C ASP A 112 -9.79 0.92 -18.75
N VAL A 113 -9.02 0.92 -17.66
CA VAL A 113 -9.45 0.50 -16.33
C VAL A 113 -8.99 1.48 -15.25
N ASN A 114 -9.65 1.44 -14.10
CA ASN A 114 -9.08 1.95 -12.85
C ASN A 114 -8.32 0.83 -12.17
N PHE A 115 -7.23 1.16 -11.48
CA PHE A 115 -6.51 0.21 -10.64
C PHE A 115 -6.41 0.70 -9.20
N ALA A 116 -6.35 -0.25 -8.30
CA ALA A 116 -5.91 -0.05 -6.92
C ALA A 116 -4.89 -1.13 -6.58
N VAL A 117 -3.74 -0.71 -6.09
CA VAL A 117 -2.68 -1.57 -5.58
C VAL A 117 -2.61 -1.40 -4.08
N ARG A 118 -2.36 -2.49 -3.37
CA ARG A 118 -1.89 -2.46 -1.99
C ARG A 118 -0.49 -3.06 -1.96
N ALA A 119 0.47 -2.25 -1.53
CA ALA A 119 1.88 -2.62 -1.45
C ALA A 119 2.37 -2.45 -0.02
N ARG A 120 3.05 -3.47 0.51
CA ARG A 120 3.59 -3.48 1.86
C ARG A 120 5.09 -3.70 1.83
N ASP A 121 5.79 -2.78 2.49
CA ASP A 121 7.17 -2.95 2.90
C ASP A 121 7.18 -3.60 4.29
N ALA A 122 7.75 -4.80 4.39
CA ALA A 122 7.91 -5.53 5.64
C ALA A 122 9.39 -5.61 6.10
N GLY A 123 10.24 -4.75 5.53
CA GLY A 123 11.64 -4.61 5.86
C GLY A 123 12.56 -5.59 5.13
N GLU A 124 13.86 -5.31 5.24
CA GLU A 124 14.88 -5.89 4.40
C GLU A 124 15.26 -7.30 4.89
N PRO A 125 15.34 -8.30 3.99
CA PRO A 125 15.69 -8.17 2.57
C PRO A 125 14.51 -8.19 1.57
N GLY A 126 13.29 -7.81 1.99
CA GLY A 126 12.12 -7.71 1.11
C GLY A 126 11.37 -9.02 0.85
N VAL A 127 11.81 -10.12 1.46
CA VAL A 127 11.15 -11.44 1.34
C VAL A 127 9.74 -11.48 1.92
N ASN A 128 9.49 -10.61 2.89
CA ASN A 128 8.20 -10.50 3.58
C ASN A 128 7.31 -9.43 2.95
N ASP A 129 7.78 -8.74 1.91
CA ASP A 129 7.01 -7.72 1.23
C ASP A 129 5.83 -8.34 0.50
N GLN A 130 4.78 -7.54 0.35
CA GLN A 130 3.52 -8.03 -0.19
C GLN A 130 2.94 -7.06 -1.22
N PHE A 131 2.27 -7.61 -2.23
CA PHE A 131 1.66 -6.86 -3.31
C PHE A 131 0.36 -7.51 -3.76
N ASP A 132 -0.68 -6.69 -3.95
CA ASP A 132 -1.94 -7.10 -4.57
C ASP A 132 -2.48 -5.98 -5.47
N ILE A 133 -3.23 -6.36 -6.50
CA ILE A 133 -3.86 -5.45 -7.45
C ILE A 133 -5.31 -5.83 -7.74
N ILE A 134 -6.14 -4.80 -7.90
CA ILE A 134 -7.53 -4.90 -8.36
C ILE A 134 -7.72 -3.94 -9.52
N LEU A 135 -8.41 -4.42 -10.56
CA LEU A 135 -8.81 -3.62 -11.71
C LEU A 135 -10.33 -3.53 -11.79
N THR A 136 -10.85 -2.34 -12.05
CA THR A 136 -12.27 -2.13 -12.34
C THR A 136 -12.47 -1.43 -13.69
N ASP A 137 -13.54 -1.77 -14.39
CA ASP A 137 -13.93 -1.07 -15.62
C ASP A 137 -14.59 0.29 -15.33
N SER A 138 -15.05 0.98 -16.38
CA SER A 138 -15.70 2.30 -16.26
C SER A 138 -17.04 2.28 -15.50
N SER A 139 -17.69 1.11 -15.38
CA SER A 139 -18.90 0.94 -14.58
C SER A 139 -18.60 0.68 -13.09
N GLY A 140 -17.33 0.44 -12.76
CA GLY A 140 -16.89 0.05 -11.42
C GLY A 140 -16.93 -1.46 -11.17
N ALA A 141 -17.24 -2.27 -12.19
CA ALA A 141 -17.21 -3.73 -12.06
C ALA A 141 -15.76 -4.22 -11.96
N VAL A 142 -15.50 -5.13 -11.03
CA VAL A 142 -14.19 -5.78 -10.90
C VAL A 142 -13.97 -6.73 -12.08
N VAL A 143 -12.90 -6.50 -12.82
CA VAL A 143 -12.52 -7.30 -14.00
C VAL A 143 -11.26 -8.14 -13.77
N TYR A 144 -10.48 -7.81 -12.75
CA TYR A 144 -9.31 -8.57 -12.33
C TYR A 144 -9.01 -8.31 -10.84
N ASN A 145 -8.65 -9.34 -10.07
CA ASN A 145 -8.45 -9.22 -8.63
C ASN A 145 -7.50 -10.29 -8.09
N THR A 146 -6.31 -9.91 -7.64
CA THR A 146 -5.41 -10.84 -6.95
C THR A 146 -5.84 -11.06 -5.49
N ALA A 147 -6.36 -10.05 -4.83
CA ALA A 147 -6.77 -10.10 -3.42
C ALA A 147 -7.95 -11.04 -3.14
N SER A 148 -8.67 -11.52 -4.16
CA SER A 148 -9.69 -12.57 -4.00
C SER A 148 -9.10 -13.98 -3.79
N GLU A 149 -7.83 -14.20 -4.13
CA GLU A 149 -7.17 -15.50 -3.94
C GLU A 149 -6.75 -15.70 -2.47
N CYS A 150 -6.24 -14.64 -1.83
CA CYS A 150 -5.89 -14.62 -0.41
C CYS A 150 -5.65 -13.20 0.11
N THR A 151 -5.47 -13.10 1.43
CA THR A 151 -5.24 -11.83 2.10
C THR A 151 -3.99 -11.12 1.62
N TRP A 152 -2.91 -11.82 1.27
CA TRP A 152 -1.66 -11.22 0.77
C TRP A 152 -0.87 -12.19 -0.10
N HIS A 153 -0.31 -11.67 -1.20
CA HIS A 153 0.74 -12.36 -1.94
C HIS A 153 2.12 -11.84 -1.52
N TYR A 154 2.98 -12.76 -1.08
CA TYR A 154 4.37 -12.47 -0.79
C TYR A 154 5.21 -12.41 -2.07
N LEU A 155 6.14 -11.45 -2.11
CA LEU A 155 7.10 -11.36 -3.19
C LEU A 155 8.00 -12.61 -3.21
N GLY A 156 8.17 -13.19 -4.39
CA GLY A 156 9.09 -14.31 -4.60
C GLY A 156 8.66 -15.66 -4.04
N SER A 157 7.42 -15.78 -3.54
CA SER A 157 6.88 -17.06 -3.15
C SER A 157 6.57 -17.92 -4.37
N TYR A 158 6.90 -19.22 -4.35
CA TYR A 158 6.69 -20.12 -5.49
C TYR A 158 5.27 -20.68 -5.59
N ALA A 159 4.41 -20.37 -4.63
CA ALA A 159 3.01 -20.75 -4.61
C ALA A 159 2.16 -19.54 -4.20
N PRO A 160 0.93 -19.41 -4.74
CA PRO A 160 0.02 -18.37 -4.28
C PRO A 160 -0.28 -18.58 -2.81
N CYS A 161 -0.53 -17.49 -2.08
CA CYS A 161 -1.02 -17.55 -0.70
C CYS A 161 -0.15 -18.35 0.27
N SER A 162 1.14 -18.46 -0.04
CA SER A 162 2.09 -19.24 0.73
C SER A 162 2.87 -18.34 1.69
N VAL A 163 4.00 -18.84 2.19
CA VAL A 163 4.93 -18.11 3.04
C VAL A 163 5.86 -17.21 2.22
N PRO A 164 6.54 -16.24 2.87
CA PRO A 164 7.63 -15.46 2.29
C PRO A 164 8.59 -16.27 1.42
N GLY A 165 9.00 -15.72 0.27
CA GLY A 165 9.93 -16.37 -0.65
C GLY A 165 11.38 -16.40 -0.13
N ASN A 166 12.22 -17.26 -0.72
CA ASN A 166 13.64 -17.38 -0.35
C ASN A 166 14.56 -16.35 -1.06
N GLY A 167 14.16 -15.08 -1.15
CA GLY A 167 15.04 -13.97 -1.57
C GLY A 167 15.12 -13.60 -3.05
N GLY A 168 14.32 -14.23 -3.93
CA GLY A 168 14.37 -14.02 -5.39
C GLY A 168 13.20 -13.21 -5.99
N GLY A 169 12.41 -12.55 -5.15
CA GLY A 169 11.07 -12.03 -5.48
C GLY A 169 10.99 -10.59 -5.97
N GLY A 170 12.02 -9.79 -5.73
CA GLY A 170 11.93 -8.34 -5.79
C GLY A 170 11.96 -7.72 -4.40
N ASN A 171 11.60 -6.44 -4.31
CA ASN A 171 11.66 -5.64 -3.09
C ASN A 171 10.72 -4.44 -3.20
N ILE A 172 10.04 -4.11 -2.10
CA ILE A 172 9.26 -2.90 -1.89
C ILE A 172 9.96 -2.08 -0.81
N GLN A 173 10.01 -0.77 -1.00
CA GLN A 173 10.57 0.17 -0.04
C GLN A 173 9.65 1.34 0.18
N LEU A 174 9.29 1.53 1.44
CA LEU A 174 8.65 2.71 1.95
C LEU A 174 9.73 3.69 2.42
N HIS A 175 9.69 4.90 1.91
CA HIS A 175 10.73 5.88 2.18
C HIS A 175 10.27 6.91 3.19
N LYS A 176 11.19 7.40 4.01
CA LYS A 176 10.89 8.53 4.91
C LYS A 176 10.39 9.76 4.13
N PRO A 177 9.48 10.53 4.74
CA PRO A 177 9.17 11.88 4.27
C PRO A 177 10.44 12.72 4.10
N ASN A 178 10.48 13.52 3.03
CA ASN A 178 11.56 14.44 2.72
C ASN A 178 10.99 15.73 2.10
N PRO A 179 11.80 16.78 1.83
CA PRO A 179 11.28 18.05 1.32
C PRO A 179 10.47 17.95 0.01
N SER A 180 10.71 16.93 -0.80
CA SER A 180 9.95 16.71 -2.04
C SER A 180 8.63 15.98 -1.81
N THR A 181 8.40 15.36 -0.65
CA THR A 181 7.19 14.57 -0.33
C THR A 181 6.15 15.36 0.46
N SER A 182 6.06 16.66 0.18
CA SER A 182 5.04 17.54 0.76
C SER A 182 3.64 17.18 0.26
N GLY A 183 2.63 17.57 1.04
CA GLY A 183 1.21 17.29 0.77
C GLY A 183 0.59 16.38 1.82
N SER A 184 -0.56 15.81 1.48
CA SER A 184 -1.30 14.88 2.33
C SER A 184 -1.77 13.68 1.52
N PHE A 185 -1.91 12.54 2.18
CA PHE A 185 -2.58 11.38 1.61
C PHE A 185 -3.98 11.74 1.10
N GLY A 186 -4.44 11.09 0.04
CA GLY A 186 -5.74 11.34 -0.56
C GLY A 186 -5.75 11.09 -2.06
N GLY A 187 -6.76 11.65 -2.73
CA GLY A 187 -7.01 11.49 -4.16
C GLY A 187 -8.31 10.75 -4.46
N SER A 188 -8.39 10.11 -5.62
CA SER A 188 -9.51 9.24 -6.04
C SER A 188 -9.05 7.80 -6.20
N CYS A 189 -9.88 6.84 -5.77
CA CYS A 189 -9.61 5.42 -5.90
C CYS A 189 -10.89 4.61 -6.20
N PRO A 190 -11.39 4.62 -7.45
CA PRO A 190 -12.62 3.90 -7.80
C PRO A 190 -12.52 2.37 -7.63
N ALA A 191 -11.33 1.79 -7.78
CA ALA A 191 -11.08 0.36 -7.61
C ALA A 191 -10.90 -0.08 -6.14
N PHE A 192 -10.93 0.85 -5.16
CA PHE A 192 -10.69 0.56 -3.75
C PHE A 192 -11.67 -0.43 -3.10
N PRO A 193 -13.01 -0.36 -3.36
CA PRO A 193 -13.98 -1.23 -2.66
C PRO A 193 -13.77 -2.72 -2.89
N GLY A 194 -12.86 -3.12 -3.80
CA GLY A 194 -12.52 -4.51 -4.02
C GLY A 194 -11.56 -5.14 -2.99
N PHE A 195 -10.90 -4.33 -2.13
CA PHE A 195 -9.97 -4.81 -1.09
C PHE A 195 -10.64 -5.06 0.25
#